data_AF-W2RLW1-F1
#
_entry.id   AF-W2RLW1-F1
#
_cell.length_a   1.000
_cell.length_b   1.000
_cell.length_c   1.000
_cell.angle_alpha   90.00
_cell.angle_beta   90.00
_cell.angle_gamma   90.00
#
_symmetry.space_group_name_H-M   'P 1'
#
loop_
_entity.id
_entity.type
_entity.pdbx_description
1 polymer ?
#
loop_
_entity_poly.entity_id
_entity_poly.type
_entity_poly.pdbx_seq_one_letter_code
_entity_poly.pdbx_strand_id
1 'polypeptide(L)'
;MGDHTLFFYGTLLAPPVLHRVIYGTSSPDPTSHPAMRYLTIRPALLRDYRRHRVASADYPAIIPEKGGTVRGSVVSGLTEGDVFRLDVFEGSQYTKGTVEVEVLEGVALDELAPEAGVGKAADTTPTSTKKPEMVTAQTYIWTDGPTWLDPREWDFEDFKKHKMRRWMGGGDSAWTDGDEEEAQDENVQEDEGFADVDEAVRELKAKEKKDPTGGRGVNGAIGRQLAEVQRNGSTK
;
A
#
# COMPACT_ATOMS: atom_id res chain seq x y z
N MET A 1 16.92 4.24 -5.05
CA MET A 1 16.66 3.01 -4.28
C MET A 1 15.75 3.42 -3.15
N GLY A 2 14.69 2.66 -2.87
CA GLY A 2 13.77 3.01 -1.80
C GLY A 2 14.40 2.78 -0.44
N ASP A 3 14.29 3.76 0.44
CA ASP A 3 14.72 3.73 1.84
C ASP A 3 13.53 3.72 2.81
N HIS A 4 12.30 3.81 2.29
CA HIS A 4 11.10 3.78 3.10
C HIS A 4 10.71 2.36 3.49
N THR A 5 10.24 2.25 4.73
CA THR A 5 9.75 1.01 5.32
C THR A 5 8.39 1.28 5.95
N LEU A 6 7.36 0.58 5.49
CA LEU A 6 5.99 0.72 5.98
C LEU A 6 5.48 -0.61 6.55
N PHE A 7 4.58 -0.54 7.54
CA PHE A 7 3.86 -1.67 8.10
C PHE A 7 2.40 -1.60 7.66
N PHE A 8 1.91 -2.67 7.04
CA PHE A 8 0.52 -2.83 6.61
C PHE A 8 -0.18 -3.90 7.45
N TYR A 9 -1.48 -3.72 7.66
CA TYR A 9 -2.29 -4.58 8.54
C TYR A 9 -3.70 -4.85 8.00
N GLY A 10 -3.99 -4.39 6.78
CA GLY A 10 -5.30 -4.47 6.15
C GLY A 10 -5.27 -4.98 4.71
N THR A 11 -5.96 -4.30 3.81
CA THR A 11 -6.12 -4.75 2.40
C THR A 11 -4.78 -4.85 1.67
N LEU A 12 -3.82 -3.98 2.01
CA LEU A 12 -2.44 -3.99 1.49
C LEU A 12 -1.59 -5.19 1.94
N LEU A 13 -2.10 -6.05 2.85
CA LEU A 13 -1.47 -7.35 3.13
C LEU A 13 -1.52 -8.28 1.92
N ALA A 14 -2.49 -8.08 1.02
CA ALA A 14 -2.58 -8.81 -0.22
C ALA A 14 -1.61 -8.24 -1.27
N PRO A 15 -0.60 -9.01 -1.74
CA PRO A 15 0.36 -8.52 -2.72
C PRO A 15 -0.30 -7.95 -3.99
N PRO A 16 -1.37 -8.55 -4.56
CA PRO A 16 -2.04 -7.96 -5.74
C PRO A 16 -2.61 -6.56 -5.49
N VAL A 17 -3.15 -6.28 -4.29
CA VAL A 17 -3.69 -4.96 -3.93
C VAL A 17 -2.55 -3.96 -3.79
N LEU A 18 -1.49 -4.33 -3.06
CA LEU A 18 -0.28 -3.52 -2.91
C LEU A 18 0.35 -3.17 -4.28
N HIS A 19 0.47 -4.17 -5.16
CA HIS A 19 0.99 -3.97 -6.51
C HIS A 19 0.11 -3.02 -7.32
N ARG A 20 -1.21 -3.16 -7.23
CA ARG A 20 -2.13 -2.28 -7.93
C ARG A 20 -1.96 -0.83 -7.50
N VAL A 21 -1.82 -0.56 -6.21
CA VAL A 21 -1.58 0.80 -5.71
C VAL A 21 -0.23 1.35 -6.17
N ILE A 22 0.84 0.55 -6.06
CA ILE A 22 2.21 1.04 -6.32
C ILE A 22 2.50 1.15 -7.83
N TYR A 23 2.04 0.18 -8.62
CA TYR A 23 2.40 0.02 -10.03
C TYR A 23 1.22 0.26 -10.99
N GLY A 24 0.00 0.42 -10.49
CA GLY A 24 -1.20 0.56 -11.32
C GLY A 24 -1.74 -0.76 -11.88
N THR A 25 -1.19 -1.91 -11.48
CA THR A 25 -1.64 -3.24 -11.90
C THR A 25 -1.42 -4.27 -10.80
N SER A 26 -2.35 -5.22 -10.66
CA SER A 26 -2.27 -6.36 -9.73
C SER A 26 -1.13 -7.33 -10.06
N SER A 27 -0.74 -7.39 -11.32
CA SER A 27 0.20 -8.38 -11.88
C SER A 27 1.35 -7.67 -12.62
N PRO A 28 2.17 -6.85 -11.92
CA PRO A 28 3.22 -6.07 -12.56
C PRO A 28 4.28 -7.00 -13.14
N ASP A 29 4.66 -6.78 -14.40
CA ASP A 29 5.79 -7.46 -15.02
C ASP A 29 7.12 -6.91 -14.45
N PRO A 30 8.03 -7.78 -13.95
CA PRO A 30 9.33 -7.37 -13.41
C PRO A 30 10.23 -6.63 -14.40
N THR A 31 10.04 -6.87 -15.70
CA THR A 31 10.83 -6.19 -16.75
C THR A 31 10.43 -4.72 -16.87
N SER A 32 9.14 -4.46 -16.79
CA SER A 32 8.52 -3.13 -16.83
C SER A 32 8.64 -2.38 -15.49
N HIS A 33 8.72 -3.12 -14.38
CA HIS A 33 8.80 -2.60 -13.01
C HIS A 33 10.04 -3.11 -12.26
N PRO A 34 11.26 -2.79 -12.73
CA PRO A 34 12.51 -3.30 -12.16
C PRO A 34 12.69 -2.98 -10.67
N ALA A 35 12.03 -1.93 -10.16
CA ALA A 35 12.11 -1.54 -8.75
C ALA A 35 11.53 -2.59 -7.80
N MET A 36 10.61 -3.45 -8.26
CA MET A 36 9.98 -4.47 -7.42
C MET A 36 10.97 -5.45 -6.79
N ARG A 37 12.12 -5.68 -7.44
CA ARG A 37 13.16 -6.58 -6.91
C ARG A 37 13.79 -6.07 -5.60
N TYR A 38 13.57 -4.80 -5.27
CA TYR A 38 14.04 -4.18 -4.04
C TYR A 38 12.99 -4.19 -2.95
N LEU A 39 11.73 -4.53 -3.26
CA LEU A 39 10.69 -4.70 -2.26
C LEU A 39 10.93 -5.99 -1.49
N THR A 40 11.00 -5.85 -0.17
CA THR A 40 11.06 -7.00 0.74
C THR A 40 9.85 -6.94 1.64
N ILE A 41 9.03 -7.98 1.60
CA ILE A 41 7.82 -8.12 2.41
C ILE A 41 8.09 -9.19 3.46
N ARG A 42 7.95 -8.85 4.74
CA ARG A 42 8.15 -9.79 5.85
C ARG A 42 6.97 -9.73 6.83
N PRO A 43 6.44 -10.87 7.27
CA PRO A 43 5.49 -10.92 8.39
C PRO A 43 6.03 -10.19 9.61
N ALA A 44 5.17 -9.42 10.27
CA ALA A 44 5.54 -8.65 11.44
C ALA A 44 4.35 -8.49 12.40
N LEU A 45 4.66 -8.19 13.66
CA LEU A 45 3.71 -7.95 14.74
C LEU A 45 3.90 -6.54 15.29
N LEU A 46 2.81 -5.79 15.38
CA LEU A 46 2.73 -4.50 16.05
C LEU A 46 2.07 -4.68 17.42
N ARG A 47 2.70 -4.16 18.49
CA ARG A 47 2.20 -4.23 19.87
C ARG A 47 1.56 -2.93 20.29
N ASP A 48 0.65 -3.01 21.27
CA ASP A 48 -0.10 -1.88 21.84
C ASP A 48 -1.03 -1.17 20.85
N TYR A 49 -1.50 -1.91 19.84
CA TYR A 49 -2.55 -1.51 18.91
C TYR A 49 -3.60 -2.62 18.78
N ARG A 50 -4.83 -2.24 18.46
CA ARG A 50 -5.90 -3.18 18.09
C ARG A 50 -6.43 -2.85 16.71
N ARG A 51 -6.68 -3.90 15.92
CA ARG A 51 -7.33 -3.81 14.62
C ARG A 51 -8.85 -3.94 14.77
N HIS A 52 -9.57 -3.06 14.09
CA HIS A 52 -11.03 -3.00 14.04
C HIS A 52 -11.50 -3.03 12.60
N ARG A 53 -12.70 -3.55 12.38
CA ARG A 53 -13.38 -3.35 11.11
C ARG A 53 -13.99 -1.94 11.08
N VAL A 54 -13.87 -1.24 9.96
CA VAL A 54 -14.59 0.01 9.73
C VAL A 54 -16.03 -0.31 9.31
N ALA A 55 -17.00 0.35 9.94
CA ALA A 55 -18.42 0.13 9.72
C ALA A 55 -18.78 0.38 8.26
N SER A 56 -19.52 -0.57 7.66
CA SER A 56 -19.93 -0.53 6.24
C SER A 56 -18.77 -0.48 5.24
N ALA A 57 -17.54 -0.81 5.66
CA ALA A 57 -16.38 -0.86 4.78
C ALA A 57 -15.72 -2.26 4.77
N ASP A 58 -14.86 -2.46 3.77
CA ASP A 58 -14.10 -3.70 3.54
C ASP A 58 -12.66 -3.62 4.06
N TYR A 59 -12.23 -2.45 4.53
CA TYR A 59 -10.91 -2.20 5.08
C TYR A 59 -10.91 -2.07 6.63
N PRO A 60 -9.79 -2.38 7.29
CA PRO A 60 -9.65 -2.22 8.72
C PRO A 60 -9.05 -0.88 9.13
N ALA A 61 -9.19 -0.56 10.41
CA ALA A 61 -8.51 0.52 11.10
C ALA A 61 -7.69 -0.04 12.26
N ILE A 62 -6.56 0.59 12.60
CA ILE A 62 -5.89 0.36 13.89
C ILE A 62 -6.02 1.58 14.79
N ILE A 63 -6.21 1.31 16.08
CA ILE A 63 -6.18 2.33 17.14
C ILE A 63 -5.22 1.87 18.24
N PRO A 64 -4.54 2.81 18.93
CA PRO A 64 -3.71 2.46 20.09
C PRO A 64 -4.54 1.79 21.18
N GLU A 65 -4.12 0.60 21.60
CA GLU A 65 -4.75 -0.14 22.69
C GLU A 65 -3.71 -0.98 23.42
N LYS A 66 -3.46 -0.64 24.69
CA LYS A 66 -2.45 -1.31 25.50
C LYS A 66 -2.73 -2.80 25.64
N GLY A 67 -1.72 -3.63 25.35
CA GLY A 67 -1.84 -5.08 25.36
C GLY A 67 -2.54 -5.68 24.14
N GLY A 68 -3.04 -4.84 23.23
CA GLY A 68 -3.45 -5.26 21.90
C GLY A 68 -2.25 -5.64 21.03
N THR A 69 -2.49 -6.45 20.01
CA THR A 69 -1.49 -6.82 19.02
C THR A 69 -2.13 -6.88 17.64
N VAL A 70 -1.41 -6.42 16.62
CA VAL A 70 -1.84 -6.46 15.21
C VAL A 70 -0.80 -7.22 14.41
N ARG A 71 -1.22 -8.33 13.79
CA ARG A 71 -0.41 -9.05 12.79
C ARG A 71 -0.52 -8.37 11.44
N GLY A 72 0.60 -8.26 10.75
CA GLY A 72 0.65 -7.67 9.42
C GLY A 72 1.96 -7.95 8.71
N SER A 73 2.34 -7.08 7.77
CA SER A 73 3.58 -7.20 7.03
C SER A 73 4.35 -5.89 7.05
N VAL A 74 5.66 -5.99 7.27
CA VAL A 74 6.60 -4.88 7.05
C VAL A 74 7.13 -4.98 5.63
N VAL A 75 7.04 -3.88 4.90
CA VAL A 75 7.47 -3.73 3.52
C VAL A 75 8.55 -2.67 3.46
N SER A 76 9.77 -3.10 3.13
CA SER A 76 10.93 -2.22 2.97
C SER A 76 11.34 -2.12 1.50
N GLY A 77 12.05 -1.04 1.16
CA GLY A 77 12.53 -0.79 -0.21
C GLY A 77 11.55 0.05 -1.04
N LEU A 78 10.55 0.66 -0.39
CA LEU A 78 9.58 1.55 -1.03
C LEU A 78 10.25 2.86 -1.43
N THR A 79 10.02 3.28 -2.67
CA THR A 79 10.49 4.58 -3.16
C THR A 79 9.55 5.70 -2.73
N GLU A 80 10.01 6.94 -2.82
CA GLU A 80 9.17 8.12 -2.58
C GLU A 80 7.88 8.10 -3.43
N GLY A 81 7.97 7.66 -4.68
CA GLY A 81 6.81 7.56 -5.56
C GLY A 81 5.83 6.47 -5.12
N ASP A 82 6.31 5.39 -4.52
CA ASP A 82 5.47 4.31 -3.99
C ASP A 82 4.73 4.81 -2.75
N VAL A 83 5.45 5.48 -1.84
CA VAL A 83 4.87 6.11 -0.64
C VAL A 83 3.84 7.17 -1.01
N PHE A 84 4.11 8.00 -2.03
CA PHE A 84 3.13 8.99 -2.50
C PHE A 84 1.81 8.34 -2.95
N ARG A 85 1.87 7.24 -3.71
CA ARG A 85 0.65 6.54 -4.15
C ARG A 85 -0.08 5.90 -2.97
N LEU A 86 0.65 5.35 -2.01
CA LEU A 86 0.07 4.80 -0.78
C LEU A 86 -0.61 5.90 0.06
N ASP A 87 0.00 7.08 0.16
CA ASP A 87 -0.60 8.22 0.88
C ASP A 87 -1.89 8.70 0.23
N VAL A 88 -1.94 8.74 -1.11
CA VAL A 88 -3.18 9.07 -1.84
C VAL A 88 -4.24 7.99 -1.64
N PHE A 89 -3.84 6.72 -1.70
CA PHE A 89 -4.75 5.58 -1.55
C PHE A 89 -5.42 5.51 -0.18
N GLU A 90 -4.67 5.75 0.90
CA GLU A 90 -5.20 5.73 2.28
C GLU A 90 -6.07 6.96 2.57
N GLY A 91 -5.85 8.05 1.84
CA GLY A 91 -6.67 9.25 1.93
C GLY A 91 -6.54 9.99 3.27
N SER A 92 -7.59 10.72 3.64
CA SER A 92 -7.59 11.61 4.81
C SER A 92 -8.02 10.96 6.13
N GLN A 93 -8.57 9.75 6.07
CA GLN A 93 -9.09 9.01 7.23
C GLN A 93 -7.99 8.35 8.08
N TYR A 94 -6.76 8.40 7.58
CA TYR A 94 -5.59 7.88 8.25
C TYR A 94 -4.48 8.95 8.31
N THR A 95 -3.69 8.90 9.37
CA THR A 95 -2.43 9.66 9.47
C THR A 95 -1.26 8.70 9.49
N LYS A 96 -0.14 9.11 8.90
CA LYS A 96 1.10 8.35 8.99
C LYS A 96 1.73 8.52 10.37
N GLY A 97 2.11 7.41 11.00
CA GLY A 97 2.79 7.38 12.29
C GLY A 97 3.99 6.43 12.28
N THR A 98 5.01 6.73 13.07
CA THR A 98 6.18 5.85 13.24
C THR A 98 5.91 4.82 14.34
N VAL A 99 6.17 3.56 14.04
CA VAL A 99 5.98 2.42 14.95
C VAL A 99 7.21 1.51 14.96
N GLU A 100 7.36 0.73 16.02
CA GLU A 100 8.30 -0.39 16.08
C GLU A 100 7.55 -1.70 15.93
N VAL A 101 7.96 -2.52 14.97
CA VAL A 101 7.34 -3.83 14.68
C VAL A 101 8.35 -4.95 14.88
N GLU A 102 7.85 -6.08 15.37
CA GLU A 102 8.61 -7.30 15.59
C GLU A 102 8.49 -8.20 14.35
N VAL A 103 9.60 -8.46 13.65
CA VAL A 103 9.60 -9.32 12.46
C VAL A 103 9.44 -10.78 12.87
N LEU A 104 8.51 -11.48 12.22
CA LEU A 104 8.24 -12.89 12.45
C LEU A 104 9.07 -13.74 11.47
N GLU A 105 10.11 -14.42 11.97
CA GLU A 105 10.90 -15.38 11.17
C GLU A 105 10.09 -16.68 10.95
N GLY A 106 10.07 -17.19 9.72
CA GLY A 106 9.51 -18.51 9.40
C GLY A 106 7.97 -18.59 9.30
N VAL A 107 7.28 -17.46 9.39
CA VAL A 107 5.83 -17.36 9.14
C VAL A 107 5.62 -17.00 7.66
N ALA A 108 4.67 -17.63 6.99
CA ALA A 108 4.27 -17.21 5.64
C ALA A 108 3.30 -16.02 5.70
N LEU A 109 3.30 -15.16 4.68
CA LEU A 109 2.33 -14.05 4.58
C LEU A 109 0.87 -14.52 4.61
N ASP A 110 0.60 -15.73 4.12
CA ASP A 110 -0.72 -16.34 4.14
C ASP A 110 -1.17 -16.82 5.53
N GLU A 111 -0.26 -16.92 6.50
CA GLU A 111 -0.55 -17.33 7.88
C GLU A 111 -0.77 -16.13 8.83
N LEU A 112 -0.87 -14.90 8.29
CA LEU A 112 -1.02 -13.66 9.06
C LEU A 112 -2.44 -13.43 9.63
N ALA A 113 -3.39 -14.32 9.35
CA ALA A 113 -4.76 -14.22 9.84
C ALA A 113 -4.85 -14.39 11.38
N PRO A 114 -5.79 -13.71 12.07
CA PRO A 114 -5.94 -13.86 13.51
C PRO A 114 -6.70 -15.15 13.82
N GLU A 115 -6.10 -16.01 14.63
CA GLU A 115 -6.84 -17.02 15.39
C GLU A 115 -7.78 -16.26 16.34
N ALA A 116 -9.07 -16.30 16.06
CA ALA A 116 -10.11 -15.71 16.89
C ALA A 116 -10.02 -16.22 18.33
N GLY A 117 -9.93 -15.31 19.30
CA GLY A 117 -10.27 -15.62 20.68
C GLY A 117 -9.26 -15.16 21.72
N VAL A 118 -9.71 -14.22 22.55
CA VAL A 118 -9.20 -13.99 23.90
C VAL A 118 -9.01 -15.34 24.60
N GLY A 119 -7.79 -15.62 25.05
CA GLY A 119 -7.55 -16.68 26.04
C GLY A 119 -6.80 -17.92 25.58
N LYS A 120 -5.84 -17.79 24.67
CA LYS A 120 -4.57 -18.52 24.81
C LYS A 120 -3.51 -17.58 24.26
N ALA A 121 -2.54 -17.21 25.10
CA ALA A 121 -1.20 -17.07 24.59
C ALA A 121 -0.93 -18.42 23.92
N ALA A 122 -1.20 -18.51 22.62
CA ALA A 122 -0.67 -19.57 21.81
C ALA A 122 0.81 -19.52 22.14
N ASP A 123 1.31 -20.65 22.59
CA ASP A 123 2.69 -20.90 22.90
C ASP A 123 3.50 -20.88 21.60
N THR A 124 3.35 -19.79 20.83
CA THR A 124 4.30 -19.30 19.85
C THR A 124 5.42 -18.63 20.64
N THR A 125 5.93 -19.35 21.65
CA THR A 125 7.30 -19.17 22.07
C THR A 125 8.10 -19.48 20.80
N PRO A 126 8.77 -18.50 20.16
CA PRO A 126 9.70 -18.86 19.12
C PRO A 126 10.69 -19.83 19.77
N THR A 127 10.77 -21.06 19.26
CA THR A 127 11.81 -22.05 19.60
C THR A 127 13.23 -21.48 19.35
N SER A 128 13.33 -20.28 18.80
CA SER A 128 14.55 -19.51 18.66
C SER A 128 14.87 -18.76 19.95
N THR A 129 15.97 -19.13 20.61
CA THR A 129 16.65 -18.38 21.69
C THR A 129 17.22 -17.01 21.24
N LYS A 130 16.80 -16.52 20.08
CA LYS A 130 17.29 -15.32 19.42
C LYS A 130 16.37 -14.16 19.75
N LYS A 131 16.95 -13.03 20.15
CA LYS A 131 16.23 -11.77 20.41
C LYS A 131 15.37 -11.41 19.17
N PRO A 132 14.10 -11.01 19.33
CA PRO A 132 13.27 -10.60 18.20
C PRO A 132 13.90 -9.45 17.43
N GLU A 133 13.83 -9.52 16.10
CA GLU A 133 14.27 -8.43 15.23
C GLU A 133 13.20 -7.34 15.25
N MET A 134 13.57 -6.16 15.76
CA MET A 134 12.71 -4.98 15.75
C MET A 134 13.06 -4.09 14.57
N VAL A 135 12.04 -3.64 13.86
CA VAL A 135 12.16 -2.74 12.71
C VAL A 135 11.33 -1.49 12.94
N THR A 136 11.93 -0.32 12.75
CA THR A 136 11.20 0.95 12.71
C THR A 136 10.51 1.09 11.34
N ALA A 137 9.20 1.30 11.35
CA ALA A 137 8.40 1.43 10.15
C ALA A 137 7.39 2.58 10.29
N GLN A 138 6.89 3.08 9.17
CA GLN A 138 5.74 3.97 9.13
C GLN A 138 4.46 3.14 8.96
N THR A 139 3.34 3.58 9.52
CA THR A 139 2.04 2.91 9.32
C THR A 139 0.93 3.95 9.28
N TYR A 140 -0.20 3.57 8.68
CA TYR A 140 -1.40 4.41 8.62
C TYR A 140 -2.23 4.16 9.87
N ILE A 141 -2.59 5.20 10.62
CA ILE A 141 -3.33 5.09 11.88
C ILE A 141 -4.64 5.83 11.72
N TRP A 142 -5.75 5.20 12.11
CA TRP A 142 -7.09 5.76 11.99
C TRP A 142 -7.24 7.05 12.79
N THR A 143 -7.74 8.10 12.15
CA THR A 143 -7.91 9.43 12.77
C THR A 143 -9.37 9.77 13.05
N ASP A 144 -10.30 9.15 12.35
CA ASP A 144 -11.72 9.37 12.54
C ASP A 144 -12.24 8.80 13.87
N GLY A 145 -13.42 9.24 14.29
CA GLY A 145 -13.98 8.86 15.58
C GLY A 145 -14.26 7.35 15.70
N PRO A 146 -14.25 6.79 16.93
CA PRO A 146 -14.52 5.37 17.18
C PRO A 146 -15.96 4.95 16.83
N THR A 147 -16.85 5.91 16.56
CA THR A 147 -18.23 5.67 16.10
C THR A 147 -18.30 4.94 14.76
N TRP A 148 -17.23 5.02 13.97
CA TRP A 148 -17.11 4.33 12.68
C TRP A 148 -16.45 2.96 12.80
N LEU A 149 -16.11 2.52 14.01
CA LEU A 149 -15.42 1.25 14.24
C LEU A 149 -16.38 0.22 14.80
N ASP A 150 -16.40 -0.96 14.17
CA ASP A 150 -17.06 -2.13 14.71
C ASP A 150 -16.18 -2.72 15.83
N PRO A 151 -16.77 -3.16 16.96
CA PRO A 151 -16.02 -3.86 18.01
C PRO A 151 -15.37 -5.17 17.53
N ARG A 152 -15.87 -5.76 16.44
CA ARG A 152 -15.32 -6.98 15.85
C ARG A 152 -13.97 -6.69 15.18
N GLU A 153 -13.05 -7.63 15.37
CA GLU A 153 -11.80 -7.62 14.63
C GLU A 153 -12.08 -7.88 13.14
N TRP A 154 -11.29 -7.23 12.28
CA TRP A 154 -11.31 -7.48 10.84
C TRP A 154 -10.59 -8.79 10.50
N ASP A 155 -11.25 -9.62 9.69
CA ASP A 155 -10.74 -10.92 9.28
C ASP A 155 -10.11 -10.86 7.89
N PHE A 156 -8.81 -11.18 7.83
CA PHE A 156 -8.05 -11.17 6.59
C PHE A 156 -8.43 -12.32 5.65
N GLU A 157 -8.80 -13.49 6.18
CA GLU A 157 -9.20 -14.64 5.36
C GLU A 157 -10.57 -14.41 4.73
N ASP A 158 -11.49 -13.80 5.47
CA ASP A 158 -12.78 -13.34 4.92
C ASP A 158 -12.55 -12.35 3.76
N PHE A 159 -11.66 -11.37 3.96
CA PHE A 159 -11.28 -10.43 2.91
C PHE A 159 -10.69 -11.14 1.68
N LYS A 160 -9.74 -12.06 1.86
CA LYS A 160 -9.12 -12.82 0.76
C LYS A 160 -10.17 -13.62 -0.02
N LYS A 161 -11.10 -14.28 0.66
CA LYS A 161 -12.11 -15.16 0.04
C LYS A 161 -13.20 -14.40 -0.68
N HIS A 162 -13.77 -13.38 -0.03
CA HIS A 162 -15.02 -12.79 -0.49
C HIS A 162 -14.85 -11.42 -1.15
N LYS A 163 -13.74 -10.72 -0.88
CA LYS A 163 -13.59 -9.29 -1.24
C LYS A 163 -12.45 -9.05 -2.21
N MET A 164 -11.39 -9.86 -2.18
CA MET A 164 -10.18 -9.70 -3.00
C MET A 164 -10.47 -9.42 -4.48
N ARG A 165 -11.42 -10.14 -5.08
CA ARG A 165 -11.77 -10.01 -6.51
C ARG A 165 -12.12 -8.57 -6.90
N ARG A 166 -12.83 -7.83 -6.05
CA ARG A 166 -13.21 -6.43 -6.28
C ARG A 166 -11.98 -5.52 -6.25
N TRP A 167 -11.06 -5.78 -5.34
CA TRP A 167 -9.86 -4.97 -5.12
C TRP A 167 -8.78 -5.20 -6.18
N MET A 168 -8.77 -6.35 -6.85
CA MET A 168 -7.84 -6.62 -7.96
C MET A 168 -8.24 -5.96 -9.28
N GLY A 169 -9.50 -5.47 -9.39
CA GLY A 169 -10.05 -4.94 -10.63
C GLY A 169 -10.44 -6.10 -11.54
N GLY A 170 -11.69 -6.11 -12.00
CA GLY A 170 -12.31 -7.25 -12.71
C GLY A 170 -11.76 -7.58 -14.10
N GLY A 171 -10.45 -7.49 -14.34
CA GLY A 171 -9.81 -7.68 -15.64
C GLY A 171 -8.77 -8.81 -15.74
N ASP A 172 -8.20 -9.31 -14.64
CA ASP A 172 -7.18 -10.35 -14.71
C ASP A 172 -7.78 -11.76 -14.52
N SER A 173 -8.05 -12.41 -15.65
CA SER A 173 -8.56 -13.79 -15.86
C SER A 173 -7.63 -14.91 -15.32
N ALA A 174 -6.89 -14.71 -14.24
CA ALA A 174 -5.89 -15.68 -13.75
C ALA A 174 -6.40 -16.66 -12.69
N TRP A 175 -7.61 -16.46 -12.14
CA TRP A 175 -8.22 -17.36 -11.15
C TRP A 175 -9.65 -17.71 -11.55
N THR A 176 -9.79 -18.65 -12.48
CA THR A 176 -11.03 -19.42 -12.67
C THR A 176 -10.80 -20.80 -12.09
N ASP A 177 -11.31 -21.04 -10.89
CA ASP A 177 -11.90 -22.32 -10.48
C ASP A 177 -12.43 -22.19 -9.05
N GLY A 178 -13.75 -22.30 -8.89
CA GLY A 178 -14.39 -22.54 -7.60
C GLY A 178 -15.51 -21.57 -7.23
N ASP A 179 -16.73 -22.00 -7.53
CA ASP A 179 -17.98 -21.74 -6.81
C ASP A 179 -18.61 -20.33 -6.92
N GLU A 180 -19.55 -20.27 -7.87
CA GLU A 180 -20.57 -19.23 -8.04
C GLU A 180 -21.60 -19.29 -6.90
N GLU A 181 -21.29 -18.67 -5.76
CA GLU A 181 -22.35 -18.09 -4.92
C GLU A 181 -22.22 -16.56 -5.00
N GLU A 182 -23.03 -15.97 -5.88
CA GLU A 182 -23.30 -14.55 -5.91
C GLU A 182 -23.86 -14.12 -4.55
N ALA A 183 -23.00 -13.66 -3.65
CA ALA A 183 -23.41 -12.75 -2.60
C ALA A 183 -23.80 -11.42 -3.27
N GLN A 184 -25.08 -11.31 -3.65
CA GLN A 184 -25.74 -10.08 -4.06
C GLN A 184 -25.83 -9.14 -2.85
N ASP A 185 -24.71 -8.50 -2.50
CA ASP A 185 -24.70 -7.36 -1.59
C ASP A 185 -24.52 -6.10 -2.45
N GLU A 186 -25.65 -5.62 -3.00
CA GLU A 186 -25.74 -4.59 -4.05
C GLU A 186 -25.38 -3.16 -3.58
N ASN A 187 -24.64 -2.98 -2.47
CA ASN A 187 -24.44 -1.64 -1.92
C ASN A 187 -23.08 -1.36 -1.25
N VAL A 188 -22.02 -2.12 -1.58
CA VAL A 188 -20.67 -1.82 -1.09
C VAL A 188 -19.85 -1.19 -2.23
N GLN A 189 -19.63 0.13 -2.13
CA GLN A 189 -18.91 0.95 -3.10
C GLN A 189 -17.56 0.32 -3.49
N GLU A 190 -17.30 0.23 -4.79
CA GLU A 190 -15.93 0.10 -5.28
C GLU A 190 -15.13 1.31 -4.76
N ASP A 191 -14.06 1.04 -4.03
CA ASP A 191 -13.39 2.03 -3.19
C ASP A 191 -12.77 3.17 -4.02
N GLU A 192 -13.04 4.41 -3.61
CA GLU A 192 -12.67 5.66 -4.31
C GLU A 192 -11.14 5.84 -4.41
N GLY A 193 -10.38 5.23 -3.51
CA GLY A 193 -8.92 5.42 -3.39
C GLY A 193 -8.10 5.01 -4.61
N PHE A 194 -8.53 4.03 -5.42
CA PHE A 194 -7.81 3.69 -6.65
C PHE A 194 -7.94 4.77 -7.73
N ALA A 195 -9.13 5.37 -7.86
CA ALA A 195 -9.37 6.43 -8.82
C ALA A 195 -8.56 7.69 -8.46
N ASP A 196 -8.46 7.98 -7.16
CA ASP A 196 -7.65 9.09 -6.65
C ASP A 196 -6.16 8.90 -6.96
N VAL A 197 -5.64 7.68 -6.82
CA VAL A 197 -4.25 7.35 -7.21
C VAL A 197 -4.03 7.56 -8.71
N ASP A 198 -4.94 7.05 -9.55
CA ASP A 198 -4.85 7.19 -11.01
C ASP A 198 -4.90 8.66 -11.46
N GLU A 199 -5.77 9.45 -10.84
CA GLU A 199 -5.86 10.89 -11.06
C GLU A 199 -4.57 11.61 -10.61
N ALA A 200 -4.08 11.34 -9.41
CA ALA A 200 -2.86 11.96 -8.89
C ALA A 200 -1.64 11.65 -9.77
N VAL A 201 -1.50 10.40 -10.24
CA VAL A 201 -0.44 10.00 -11.17
C VAL A 201 -0.58 10.72 -12.52
N ARG A 202 -1.80 10.86 -13.05
CA ARG A 202 -2.06 11.61 -14.29
C ARG A 202 -1.67 13.08 -14.14
N GLU A 203 -2.00 13.71 -13.03
CA GLU A 203 -1.61 15.08 -12.74
C GLU A 203 -0.10 15.26 -12.64
N LEU A 204 0.60 14.37 -11.92
CA LEU A 204 2.06 14.42 -11.82
C LEU A 204 2.71 14.30 -13.20
N LYS A 205 2.28 13.33 -14.01
CA LYS A 205 2.76 13.18 -15.40
C LYS A 205 2.46 14.40 -16.26
N ALA A 206 1.31 15.05 -16.05
CA ALA A 206 0.96 16.29 -16.77
C ALA A 206 1.83 17.47 -16.32
N LYS A 207 2.15 17.57 -15.03
CA LYS A 207 3.07 18.57 -14.46
C LYS A 207 4.51 18.35 -14.93
N GLU A 208 4.99 17.10 -15.00
CA GLU A 208 6.30 16.75 -15.55
C GLU A 208 6.43 17.05 -17.06
N LYS A 209 5.34 16.82 -17.83
CA LYS A 209 5.29 17.22 -19.25
C LYS A 209 5.27 18.74 -19.43
N LYS A 210 4.82 19.50 -18.43
CA LYS A 210 4.90 20.97 -18.37
C LYS A 210 6.29 21.38 -17.88
N ASP A 211 7.28 21.20 -18.74
CA ASP A 211 8.69 21.63 -18.64
C ASP A 211 9.00 22.65 -17.50
N PRO A 212 9.82 22.28 -16.49
CA PRO A 212 10.19 23.17 -15.39
C PRO A 212 11.16 24.30 -15.81
N THR A 213 11.63 24.32 -17.06
CA THR A 213 12.56 25.35 -17.54
C THR A 213 11.89 26.54 -18.20
N GLY A 214 10.55 26.56 -18.30
CA GLY A 214 9.82 27.70 -18.89
C GLY A 214 10.30 28.06 -20.31
N GLY A 215 10.72 27.06 -21.11
CA GLY A 215 11.25 27.27 -22.45
C GLY A 215 12.75 27.61 -22.54
N ARG A 216 13.54 27.30 -21.50
CA ARG A 216 15.01 27.51 -21.47
C ARG A 216 15.83 26.26 -21.84
N GLY A 217 15.23 25.09 -21.95
CA GLY A 217 15.90 23.89 -22.45
C GLY A 217 16.36 24.01 -23.92
N VAL A 218 17.24 23.11 -24.36
CA VAL A 218 17.91 23.12 -25.68
C VAL A 218 16.98 23.18 -26.91
N ASN A 219 15.68 22.87 -26.73
CA ASN A 219 14.63 22.96 -27.76
C ASN A 219 13.61 24.10 -27.52
N GLY A 220 13.83 24.94 -26.51
CA GLY A 220 12.96 26.04 -26.12
C GLY A 220 13.17 27.32 -26.92
N ALA A 221 12.31 28.33 -26.69
CA ALA A 221 12.30 29.58 -27.45
C ALA A 221 13.65 30.34 -27.41
N ILE A 222 14.38 30.26 -26.29
CA ILE A 222 15.70 30.88 -26.13
C ILE A 222 16.78 30.08 -26.86
N GLY A 223 16.71 28.75 -26.86
CA GLY A 223 17.59 27.89 -27.67
C GLY A 223 17.41 28.11 -29.17
N ARG A 224 16.15 28.32 -29.61
CA ARG A 224 15.83 28.70 -30.99
C ARG A 224 16.39 30.07 -31.37
N GLN A 225 16.26 31.09 -30.52
CA GLN A 225 16.84 32.42 -30.77
C GLN A 225 18.39 32.40 -30.80
N LEU A 226 19.05 31.64 -29.92
CA LEU A 226 20.52 31.49 -29.93
C LEU A 226 21.02 30.78 -31.20
N ALA A 227 20.31 29.75 -31.67
CA ALA A 227 20.63 29.04 -32.91
C ALA A 227 20.35 29.88 -34.18
N GLU A 228 19.50 30.90 -34.07
CA GLU A 228 19.19 31.85 -35.15
C GLU A 228 20.23 32.99 -35.21
N VAL A 229 20.69 33.47 -34.05
CA VAL A 229 21.78 34.45 -33.94
C VAL A 229 23.12 33.85 -34.41
N GLN A 230 23.41 32.58 -34.10
CA GLN A 230 24.61 31.91 -34.61
C GLN A 230 24.57 31.64 -36.11
N ARG A 231 23.38 31.44 -36.71
CA ARG A 231 23.22 31.31 -38.17
C ARG A 231 23.38 32.64 -38.91
N ASN A 232 22.92 33.74 -38.33
CA ASN A 232 23.00 35.07 -38.96
C ASN A 232 24.29 35.85 -38.65
N GLY A 233 25.13 35.37 -37.71
CA GLY A 233 26.41 36.01 -37.35
C GLY A 233 27.60 35.69 -38.27
N SER A 234 27.44 34.79 -39.24
CA SER A 234 28.52 34.37 -40.15
C SER A 234 28.57 35.13 -41.48
N THR A 235 27.91 36.29 -41.58
CA THR A 235 27.99 37.17 -42.75
C THR A 235 28.29 38.61 -42.34
N LYS A 236 29.52 38.85 -41.92
CA LYS A 236 30.20 40.13 -42.17
C LYS A 236 31.72 39.96 -42.12
#